data_AF-A0A5Q3FR90-F1
#
_entry.id   AF-A0A5Q3FR90-F1
#
_cell.length_a   1.000
_cell.length_b   1.000
_cell.length_c   1.000
_cell.angle_alpha   90.00
_cell.angle_beta   90.00
_cell.angle_gamma   90.00
#
_symmetry.space_group_name_H-M   'P 1'
#
loop_
_entity.id
_entity.type
_entity.pdbx_description
1 polymer ?
#
loop_
_entity_poly.entity_id
_entity_poly.type
_entity_poly.pdbx_seq_one_letter_code
_entity_poly.pdbx_strand_id
1 'polypeptide(L)'
;MSSKSCIPNIYIIGPQSTGKTTLVNKLQSDLEHWLADTSIDKPQIVSEVARTVLAKHKYSAEDIRASTTRCFELQQLILEAQAAAEKEALKTSSWFVSDRSGFDPLVYAKRYAAPGAVEQLQELDAWKQVKARMERSLIVVCEAGTPWLMDDGVRLMPGSDDEWMQTFYNFCEMLDELGLGYYMHWLLNLDYMAFGWHTMKSYDNHDFGFGFGFGKPGAFRWPHPNFEAFFFVLPSRAGVWNASGDQDIAVCCGVGGPCYAQLEKDQEFAQYAEHRGLGMAETGVAHKIISVILRLCELSSAIIVLGILSRFCYLAGIAEAHVDGRIIYTIVVACLGIIYSICFCPPFKAMFLGFPFDFVMFVMWLVAYCLLQTRTGSHTCSASWYYNYWGYYWGRFWRVGPVGNVNVDTAGCASWRTALAFAFIAWFLHLLSGVLGIYVFRTYIKLDETKADMKQHAEKLAK
;
A
#
# COMPACT_ATOMS: atom_id res chain seq x y z
N MET A 1 34.17 29.49 34.84
CA MET A 1 34.41 28.05 34.58
C MET A 1 33.28 27.57 33.69
N SER A 2 33.53 27.40 32.39
CA SER A 2 32.52 26.91 31.44
C SER A 2 32.13 25.47 31.83
N SER A 3 30.86 25.23 32.12
CA SER A 3 30.32 23.88 32.33
C SER A 3 30.50 23.09 31.04
N LYS A 4 31.49 22.19 30.99
CA LYS A 4 31.56 21.17 29.93
C LYS A 4 30.21 20.45 29.93
N SER A 5 29.43 20.60 28.86
CA SER A 5 28.24 19.80 28.64
C SER A 5 28.68 18.34 28.58
N CYS A 6 28.39 17.59 29.63
CA CYS A 6 28.75 16.17 29.73
C CYS A 6 27.85 15.41 28.75
N ILE A 7 28.41 14.99 27.63
CA ILE A 7 27.68 14.22 26.63
C ILE A 7 27.39 12.84 27.21
N PRO A 8 26.13 12.38 27.20
CA PRO A 8 25.80 11.05 27.71
C PRO A 8 26.43 9.98 26.81
N ASN A 9 26.85 8.85 27.40
CA ASN A 9 27.20 7.69 26.60
C ASN A 9 25.95 7.15 25.91
N ILE A 10 26.12 6.41 24.82
CA ILE A 10 25.00 5.80 24.09
C ILE A 10 25.16 4.29 24.16
N TYR A 11 24.11 3.60 24.62
CA TYR A 11 24.04 2.15 24.63
C TYR A 11 23.00 1.69 23.62
N ILE A 12 23.42 0.87 22.65
CA ILE A 12 22.53 0.23 21.68
C ILE A 12 22.38 -1.24 22.09
N ILE A 13 21.20 -1.57 22.63
CA ILE A 13 20.90 -2.87 23.25
C ILE A 13 19.70 -3.54 22.58
N GLY A 14 19.45 -4.80 22.91
CA GLY A 14 18.28 -5.55 22.43
C GLY A 14 18.65 -6.96 21.97
N PRO A 15 17.67 -7.78 21.57
CA PRO A 15 17.88 -9.18 21.18
C PRO A 15 18.90 -9.38 20.06
N GLN A 16 19.36 -10.62 19.83
CA GLN A 16 20.32 -10.89 18.76
C GLN A 16 19.79 -10.45 17.39
N SER A 17 20.72 -10.02 16.52
CA SER A 17 20.46 -9.77 15.08
C SER A 17 19.46 -8.69 14.70
N THR A 18 19.29 -7.66 15.52
CA THR A 18 18.41 -6.50 15.25
C THR A 18 19.11 -5.34 14.54
N GLY A 19 20.18 -5.62 13.77
CA GLY A 19 20.94 -4.57 13.05
C GLY A 19 21.79 -3.62 13.92
N LYS A 20 21.97 -3.92 15.22
CA LYS A 20 22.70 -3.05 16.18
C LYS A 20 24.12 -2.68 15.74
N THR A 21 24.95 -3.65 15.38
CA THR A 21 26.32 -3.38 14.92
C THR A 21 26.33 -2.49 13.67
N THR A 22 25.38 -2.69 12.76
CA THR A 22 25.20 -1.83 11.58
C THR A 22 24.82 -0.41 11.98
N LEU A 23 23.88 -0.25 12.91
CA LEU A 23 23.48 1.06 13.44
C LEU A 23 24.67 1.76 14.13
N VAL A 24 25.44 1.05 14.96
CA VAL A 24 26.63 1.58 15.66
C VAL A 24 27.66 2.08 14.65
N ASN A 25 27.98 1.28 13.62
CA ASN A 25 28.94 1.67 12.59
C ASN A 25 28.48 2.88 11.78
N LYS A 26 27.18 2.94 11.43
CA LYS A 26 26.62 4.09 10.71
C LYS A 26 26.63 5.35 11.59
N LEU A 27 26.22 5.21 12.86
CA LEU A 27 26.24 6.30 13.83
C LEU A 27 27.66 6.82 14.04
N GLN A 28 28.66 5.95 14.11
CA GLN A 28 30.07 6.35 14.16
C GLN A 28 30.45 7.21 12.95
N SER A 29 30.21 6.71 11.73
CA SER A 29 30.55 7.43 10.50
C SER A 29 29.87 8.80 10.43
N ASP A 30 28.61 8.89 10.82
CA ASP A 30 27.85 10.14 10.77
C ASP A 30 28.34 11.10 11.86
N LEU A 31 28.56 10.63 13.09
CA LEU A 31 29.09 11.46 14.17
C LEU A 31 30.52 11.96 13.87
N GLU A 32 31.37 11.15 13.24
CA GLU A 32 32.71 11.59 12.83
C GLU A 32 32.66 12.76 11.85
N HIS A 33 31.67 12.79 10.96
CA HIS A 33 31.44 13.89 10.03
C HIS A 33 30.82 15.11 10.72
N TRP A 34 29.76 14.90 11.50
CA TRP A 34 29.00 16.00 12.15
C TRP A 34 29.81 16.70 13.23
N LEU A 35 30.70 15.99 13.91
CA LEU A 35 31.52 16.55 14.99
C LEU A 35 32.82 17.19 14.47
N ALA A 36 33.13 17.10 13.17
CA ALA A 36 34.39 17.57 12.60
C ALA A 36 34.68 19.06 12.87
N ASP A 37 33.63 19.89 12.86
CA ASP A 37 33.73 21.34 13.07
C ASP A 37 33.30 21.77 14.50
N THR A 38 33.08 20.82 15.40
CA THR A 38 32.63 21.09 16.78
C THR A 38 33.77 20.91 17.79
N SER A 39 33.68 21.56 18.95
CA SER A 39 34.63 21.37 20.06
C SER A 39 34.34 20.11 20.90
N ILE A 40 33.58 19.17 20.36
CA ILE A 40 33.14 17.95 21.03
C ILE A 40 34.10 16.82 20.66
N ASP A 41 34.61 16.09 21.66
CA ASP A 41 35.46 14.93 21.41
C ASP A 41 34.69 13.84 20.64
N LYS A 42 35.39 13.15 19.73
CA LYS A 42 34.80 12.02 19.00
C LYS A 42 34.50 10.86 19.97
N PRO A 43 33.36 10.17 19.85
CA PRO A 43 33.05 9.04 20.72
C PRO A 43 34.02 7.89 20.46
N GLN A 44 34.39 7.16 21.51
CA GLN A 44 34.96 5.83 21.32
C GLN A 44 33.88 4.81 21.04
N ILE A 45 34.18 3.81 20.19
CA ILE A 45 33.26 2.71 19.92
C ILE A 45 33.65 1.51 20.75
N VAL A 46 32.70 1.02 21.55
CA VAL A 46 32.81 -0.27 22.22
C VAL A 46 32.07 -1.29 21.35
N SER A 47 32.82 -2.08 20.59
CA SER A 47 32.27 -3.17 19.77
C SER A 47 31.73 -4.32 20.62
N GLU A 48 30.83 -5.15 20.08
CA GLU A 48 30.22 -6.30 20.77
C GLU A 48 31.27 -7.21 21.47
N VAL A 49 31.38 -7.06 22.80
CA VAL A 49 32.38 -7.76 23.62
C VAL A 49 32.07 -9.25 23.76
N ALA A 50 30.79 -9.61 23.78
CA ALA A 50 30.35 -10.99 23.94
C ALA A 50 30.98 -11.94 22.90
N ARG A 51 31.11 -11.49 21.65
CA ARG A 51 31.70 -12.29 20.56
C ARG A 51 33.18 -12.60 20.82
N THR A 52 33.92 -11.63 21.35
CA THR A 52 35.33 -11.81 21.72
C THR A 52 35.49 -12.76 22.90
N VAL A 53 34.59 -12.68 23.90
CA VAL A 53 34.61 -13.57 25.07
C VAL A 53 34.29 -15.01 24.66
N LEU A 54 33.27 -15.23 23.81
CA LEU A 54 32.92 -16.53 23.27
C LEU A 54 34.11 -17.18 22.55
N ALA A 55 34.77 -16.44 21.66
CA ALA A 55 35.94 -16.93 20.92
C ALA A 55 37.13 -17.23 21.83
N LYS A 56 37.43 -16.36 22.80
CA LYS A 56 38.57 -16.51 23.71
C LYS A 56 38.42 -17.71 24.64
N HIS A 57 37.22 -17.95 25.15
CA HIS A 57 36.94 -19.01 26.12
C HIS A 57 36.36 -20.28 25.49
N LYS A 58 36.23 -20.33 24.16
CA LYS A 58 35.73 -21.47 23.37
C LYS A 58 34.33 -21.93 23.80
N TYR A 59 33.44 -20.99 24.09
CA TYR A 59 32.02 -21.29 24.33
C TYR A 59 31.27 -21.35 23.00
N SER A 60 30.36 -22.31 22.87
CA SER A 60 29.40 -22.43 21.77
C SER A 60 28.01 -21.92 22.16
N ALA A 61 27.13 -21.69 21.18
CA ALA A 61 25.74 -21.35 21.46
C ALA A 61 24.98 -22.50 22.18
N GLU A 62 25.38 -23.75 21.96
CA GLU A 62 24.80 -24.91 22.64
C GLU A 62 25.16 -24.95 24.13
N ASP A 63 26.37 -24.53 24.51
CA ASP A 63 26.80 -24.45 25.91
C ASP A 63 25.89 -23.54 26.75
N ILE A 64 25.31 -22.52 26.12
CA ILE A 64 24.41 -21.55 26.75
C ILE A 64 23.04 -22.19 27.03
N ARG A 65 22.56 -23.07 26.13
CA ARG A 65 21.25 -23.74 26.27
C ARG A 65 21.31 -25.00 27.11
N ALA A 66 22.42 -25.72 27.06
CA ALA A 66 22.54 -27.05 27.66
C ALA A 66 22.92 -27.03 29.15
N SER A 67 23.53 -25.95 29.64
CA SER A 67 24.01 -25.87 31.03
C SER A 67 23.80 -24.50 31.64
N THR A 68 22.93 -24.44 32.66
CA THR A 68 22.64 -23.21 33.42
C THR A 68 23.88 -22.65 34.13
N THR A 69 24.77 -23.52 34.61
CA THR A 69 26.04 -23.13 35.25
C THR A 69 27.01 -22.51 34.26
N ARG A 70 27.22 -23.13 33.09
CA ARG A 70 28.10 -22.59 32.04
C ARG A 70 27.55 -21.28 31.47
N CYS A 71 26.22 -21.17 31.34
CA CYS A 71 25.58 -19.92 30.96
C CYS A 71 25.89 -18.81 31.96
N PHE A 72 25.74 -19.06 33.27
CA PHE A 72 26.03 -18.08 34.31
C PHE A 72 27.50 -17.61 34.27
N GLU A 73 28.46 -18.55 34.22
CA GLU A 73 29.89 -18.24 34.11
C GLU A 73 30.19 -17.37 32.88
N LEU A 74 29.60 -17.70 31.73
CA LEU A 74 29.75 -16.92 30.52
C LEU A 74 29.18 -15.50 30.67
N GLN A 75 27.98 -15.35 31.24
CA GLN A 75 27.38 -14.02 31.44
C GLN A 75 28.21 -13.16 32.41
N GLN A 76 28.80 -13.76 33.44
CA GLN A 76 29.74 -13.07 34.34
C GLN A 76 30.98 -12.59 33.58
N LEU A 77 31.60 -13.46 32.77
CA LEU A 77 32.78 -13.10 31.97
C LEU A 77 32.47 -11.97 30.96
N ILE A 78 31.30 -12.00 30.34
CA ILE A 78 30.87 -10.94 29.40
C ILE A 78 30.68 -9.62 30.15
N LEU A 79 30.00 -9.63 31.30
CA LEU A 79 29.78 -8.44 32.12
C LEU A 79 31.10 -7.79 32.57
N GLU A 80 32.04 -8.59 33.08
CA GLU A 80 33.35 -8.09 33.52
C GLU A 80 34.18 -7.54 32.35
N ALA A 81 34.20 -8.24 31.22
CA ALA A 81 34.90 -7.79 30.02
C ALA A 81 34.29 -6.50 29.45
N GLN A 82 32.96 -6.39 29.45
CA GLN A 82 32.24 -5.21 29.00
C GLN A 82 32.51 -4.01 29.92
N ALA A 83 32.49 -4.21 31.25
CA ALA A 83 32.82 -3.16 32.21
C ALA A 83 34.26 -2.64 32.03
N ALA A 84 35.21 -3.53 31.72
CA ALA A 84 36.59 -3.15 31.41
C ALA A 84 36.68 -2.38 30.09
N ALA A 85 36.00 -2.83 29.02
CA ALA A 85 36.01 -2.16 27.72
C ALA A 85 35.45 -0.74 27.78
N GLU A 86 34.34 -0.53 28.49
CA GLU A 86 33.76 0.80 28.72
C GLU A 86 34.73 1.73 29.48
N LYS A 87 35.47 1.19 30.45
CA LYS A 87 36.45 1.96 31.21
C LYS A 87 37.64 2.38 30.36
N GLU A 88 38.14 1.50 29.49
CA GLU A 88 39.21 1.84 28.55
C GLU A 88 38.76 2.87 27.50
N ALA A 89 37.51 2.77 27.03
CA ALA A 89 36.92 3.75 26.11
C ALA A 89 36.90 5.17 26.72
N LEU A 90 36.50 5.28 27.99
CA LEU A 90 36.47 6.55 28.73
C LEU A 90 37.86 7.13 29.07
N LYS A 91 38.94 6.35 28.97
CA LYS A 91 40.30 6.90 29.06
C LYS A 91 40.72 7.62 27.77
N THR A 92 40.12 7.21 26.64
CA THR A 92 40.52 7.66 25.31
C THR A 92 39.63 8.78 24.80
N SER A 93 38.34 8.79 25.17
CA SER A 93 37.41 9.88 24.87
C SER A 93 36.54 10.21 26.09
N SER A 94 35.94 11.40 26.09
CA SER A 94 35.02 11.85 27.12
C SER A 94 33.67 11.10 27.13
N TRP A 95 33.33 10.39 26.06
CA TRP A 95 32.11 9.58 25.95
C TRP A 95 32.27 8.45 24.91
N PHE A 96 31.35 7.48 24.91
CA PHE A 96 31.38 6.35 23.97
C PHE A 96 29.99 5.97 23.45
N VAL A 97 30.00 5.21 22.35
CA VAL A 97 28.85 4.47 21.82
C VAL A 97 29.16 2.97 21.96
N SER A 98 28.27 2.22 22.60
CA SER A 98 28.45 0.80 22.87
C SER A 98 27.47 -0.06 22.09
N ASP A 99 27.99 -1.00 21.31
CA ASP A 99 27.26 -2.12 20.72
C ASP A 99 27.11 -3.19 21.81
N ARG A 100 25.90 -3.34 22.36
CA ARG A 100 25.61 -4.03 23.63
C ARG A 100 26.03 -3.25 24.87
N SER A 101 25.67 -3.78 26.03
CA SER A 101 25.96 -3.21 27.33
C SER A 101 26.24 -4.32 28.35
N GLY A 102 26.69 -3.93 29.55
CA GLY A 102 26.74 -4.87 30.68
C GLY A 102 25.36 -5.24 31.22
N PHE A 103 24.27 -4.68 30.68
CA PHE A 103 22.90 -5.09 30.99
C PHE A 103 22.47 -6.34 30.20
N ASP A 104 22.97 -6.52 28.96
CA ASP A 104 22.62 -7.68 28.12
C ASP A 104 22.85 -9.02 28.87
N PRO A 105 23.98 -9.26 29.57
CA PRO A 105 24.21 -10.51 30.29
C PRO A 105 23.16 -10.83 31.36
N LEU A 106 22.58 -9.82 32.01
CA LEU A 106 21.54 -10.04 33.01
C LEU A 106 20.25 -10.56 32.35
N VAL A 107 19.89 -10.04 31.17
CA VAL A 107 18.72 -10.54 30.42
C VAL A 107 18.92 -11.97 29.95
N TYR A 108 20.12 -12.30 29.45
CA TYR A 108 20.45 -13.68 29.06
C TYR A 108 20.53 -14.62 30.27
N ALA A 109 21.01 -14.15 31.43
CA ALA A 109 20.99 -14.91 32.67
C ALA A 109 19.56 -15.17 33.16
N LYS A 110 18.66 -14.17 33.12
CA LYS A 110 17.22 -14.33 33.44
C LYS A 110 16.58 -15.42 32.58
N ARG A 111 17.02 -15.55 31.32
CA ARG A 111 16.44 -16.49 30.35
C ARG A 111 17.04 -17.90 30.42
N TYR A 112 18.35 -18.03 30.59
CA TYR A 112 19.07 -19.31 30.38
C TYR A 112 19.87 -19.81 31.60
N ALA A 113 20.07 -19.00 32.63
CA ALA A 113 20.78 -19.42 33.85
C ALA A 113 19.82 -19.93 34.94
N ALA A 114 20.38 -20.41 36.06
CA ALA A 114 19.59 -20.89 37.19
C ALA A 114 18.84 -19.74 37.89
N PRO A 115 17.68 -20.00 38.54
CA PRO A 115 17.02 -19.02 39.38
C PRO A 115 17.99 -18.45 40.43
N GLY A 116 18.02 -17.13 40.62
CA GLY A 116 19.00 -16.45 41.48
C GLY A 116 20.25 -15.93 40.76
N ALA A 117 20.43 -16.24 39.47
CA ALA A 117 21.59 -15.80 38.68
C ALA A 117 21.65 -14.29 38.47
N VAL A 118 20.50 -13.64 38.28
CA VAL A 118 20.44 -12.19 38.04
C VAL A 118 20.88 -11.44 39.28
N GLU A 119 20.40 -11.84 40.46
CA GLU A 119 20.75 -11.27 41.75
C GLU A 119 22.24 -11.42 42.03
N GLN A 120 22.83 -12.58 41.71
CA GLN A 120 24.27 -12.80 41.82
C GLN A 120 25.08 -11.89 40.89
N LEU A 121 24.65 -11.71 39.63
CA LEU A 121 25.30 -10.76 38.72
C LEU A 121 25.17 -9.31 39.19
N GLN A 122 24.04 -8.96 39.81
CA GLN A 122 23.81 -7.62 40.33
C GLN A 122 24.70 -7.27 41.54
N GLU A 123 25.18 -8.28 42.28
CA GLU A 123 26.11 -8.05 43.39
C GLU A 123 27.54 -7.76 42.94
N LEU A 124 27.90 -8.10 41.70
CA LEU A 124 29.24 -7.88 41.17
C LEU A 124 29.54 -6.38 41.06
N ASP A 125 30.77 -6.00 41.44
CA ASP A 125 31.25 -4.62 41.32
C ASP A 125 31.24 -4.13 39.86
N ALA A 126 31.41 -5.04 38.90
CA ALA A 126 31.33 -4.75 37.47
C ALA A 126 29.93 -4.23 37.09
N TRP A 127 28.87 -4.87 37.58
CA TRP A 127 27.49 -4.42 37.33
C TRP A 127 27.21 -3.08 38.00
N LYS A 128 27.58 -2.92 39.28
CA LYS A 128 27.39 -1.66 40.02
C LYS A 128 28.00 -0.47 39.28
N GLN A 129 29.17 -0.67 38.66
CA GLN A 129 29.83 0.35 37.84
C GLN A 129 29.14 0.60 36.50
N VAL A 130 28.71 -0.45 35.77
CA VAL A 130 27.99 -0.31 34.50
C VAL A 130 26.64 0.38 34.72
N LYS A 131 25.88 -0.05 35.73
CA LYS A 131 24.58 0.53 36.08
C LYS A 131 24.69 2.03 36.33
N ALA A 132 25.65 2.46 37.15
CA ALA A 132 25.88 3.88 37.44
C ALA A 132 26.24 4.71 36.18
N ARG A 133 26.86 4.10 35.17
CA ARG A 133 27.09 4.74 33.86
C ARG A 133 25.81 4.79 33.04
N MET A 134 25.07 3.68 32.96
CA MET A 134 23.82 3.57 32.20
C MET A 134 22.74 4.54 32.70
N GLU A 135 22.63 4.77 34.01
CA GLU A 135 21.70 5.75 34.61
C GLU A 135 21.89 7.19 34.10
N ARG A 136 23.08 7.52 33.57
CA ARG A 136 23.43 8.84 33.04
C ARG A 136 23.62 8.86 31.53
N SER A 137 23.16 7.80 30.87
CA SER A 137 23.41 7.54 29.45
C SER A 137 22.10 7.48 28.67
N LEU A 138 22.20 7.58 27.35
CA LEU A 138 21.09 7.32 26.44
C LEU A 138 21.04 5.82 26.13
N ILE A 139 19.95 5.15 26.50
CA ILE A 139 19.75 3.72 26.22
C ILE A 139 18.75 3.59 25.07
N VAL A 140 19.17 2.95 24.00
CA VAL A 140 18.36 2.65 22.81
C VAL A 140 18.13 1.15 22.72
N VAL A 141 16.87 0.71 22.83
CA VAL A 141 16.46 -0.69 22.69
C VAL A 141 15.98 -0.93 21.27
N CYS A 142 16.62 -1.84 20.56
CA CYS A 142 16.21 -2.28 19.23
C CYS A 142 15.22 -3.44 19.32
N GLU A 143 14.09 -3.31 18.64
CA GLU A 143 13.04 -4.36 18.60
C GLU A 143 13.51 -5.66 17.96
N ALA A 144 12.98 -6.79 18.44
CA ALA A 144 13.12 -8.08 17.77
C ALA A 144 12.35 -8.10 16.44
N GLY A 145 12.88 -8.84 15.46
CA GLY A 145 12.11 -9.23 14.28
C GLY A 145 12.81 -8.94 12.96
N THR A 146 13.27 -10.01 12.29
CA THR A 146 13.33 -10.08 10.83
C THR A 146 13.26 -11.55 10.36
N PRO A 147 12.32 -11.93 9.48
CA PRO A 147 12.14 -13.32 9.02
C PRO A 147 13.21 -13.80 8.02
N TRP A 148 14.16 -12.94 7.63
CA TRP A 148 15.24 -13.24 6.68
C TRP A 148 16.58 -13.55 7.35
N LEU A 149 16.61 -13.65 8.68
CA LEU A 149 17.82 -13.91 9.44
C LEU A 149 18.24 -15.38 9.35
N MET A 150 19.37 -15.63 8.68
CA MET A 150 20.00 -16.95 8.58
C MET A 150 20.92 -17.21 9.77
N ASP A 151 20.91 -18.43 10.30
CA ASP A 151 21.83 -18.89 11.35
C ASP A 151 23.27 -18.92 10.81
N ASP A 152 24.18 -18.18 11.45
CA ASP A 152 25.61 -18.15 11.10
C ASP A 152 26.46 -19.07 12.00
N GLY A 153 25.82 -19.90 12.83
CA GLY A 153 26.46 -20.88 13.72
C GLY A 153 27.17 -20.29 14.93
N VAL A 154 27.23 -18.95 15.03
CA VAL A 154 27.82 -18.22 16.16
C VAL A 154 26.72 -17.58 17.02
N ARG A 155 25.59 -17.21 16.41
CA ARG A 155 24.45 -16.58 17.09
C ARG A 155 23.56 -17.61 17.79
N LEU A 156 23.08 -17.24 18.95
CA LEU A 156 22.00 -17.94 19.64
C LEU A 156 20.67 -17.55 18.97
N MET A 157 20.36 -18.22 17.86
CA MET A 157 19.15 -17.98 17.08
C MET A 157 17.90 -18.43 17.85
N PRO A 158 16.90 -17.57 18.07
CA PRO A 158 15.66 -17.97 18.73
C PRO A 158 14.98 -19.10 17.94
N GLY A 159 14.42 -20.09 18.65
CA GLY A 159 13.75 -21.24 18.04
C GLY A 159 12.38 -20.91 17.42
N SER A 160 11.80 -19.76 17.77
CA SER A 160 10.58 -19.22 17.15
C SER A 160 10.50 -17.69 17.27
N ASP A 161 9.64 -17.06 16.47
CA ASP A 161 9.35 -15.62 16.55
C ASP A 161 8.83 -15.23 17.95
N ASP A 162 8.00 -16.09 18.56
CA ASP A 162 7.52 -15.90 19.93
C ASP A 162 8.68 -15.92 20.94
N GLU A 163 9.67 -16.81 20.76
CA GLU A 163 10.86 -16.88 21.60
C GLU A 163 11.69 -15.58 21.49
N TRP A 164 11.76 -15.02 20.27
CA TRP A 164 12.47 -13.79 19.99
C TRP A 164 11.79 -12.58 20.63
N MET A 165 10.48 -12.46 20.46
CA MET A 165 9.66 -11.40 21.07
C MET A 165 9.66 -11.50 22.60
N GLN A 166 9.63 -12.69 23.17
CA GLN A 166 9.82 -12.87 24.62
C GLN A 166 11.17 -12.36 25.08
N THR A 167 12.23 -12.57 24.31
CA THR A 167 13.56 -12.03 24.67
C THR A 167 13.51 -10.51 24.67
N PHE A 168 12.86 -9.89 23.68
CA PHE A 168 12.65 -8.45 23.64
C PHE A 168 11.86 -7.94 24.86
N TYR A 169 10.76 -8.57 25.21
CA TYR A 169 9.98 -8.18 26.39
C TYR A 169 10.79 -8.32 27.68
N ASN A 170 11.66 -9.32 27.81
CA ASN A 170 12.56 -9.44 28.95
C ASN A 170 13.56 -8.28 29.04
N PHE A 171 14.01 -7.70 27.92
CA PHE A 171 14.83 -6.49 27.93
C PHE A 171 14.03 -5.32 28.52
N CYS A 172 12.81 -5.08 28.03
CA CYS A 172 11.97 -3.96 28.48
C CYS A 172 11.59 -4.09 29.96
N GLU A 173 11.07 -5.26 30.36
CA GLU A 173 10.65 -5.52 31.74
C GLU A 173 11.81 -5.31 32.73
N MET A 174 13.01 -5.81 32.41
CA MET A 174 14.15 -5.70 33.31
C MET A 174 14.74 -4.28 33.36
N LEU A 175 14.62 -3.49 32.28
CA LEU A 175 14.95 -2.05 32.31
C LEU A 175 13.99 -1.29 33.24
N ASP A 176 12.70 -1.61 33.17
CA ASP A 176 11.66 -1.03 34.02
C ASP A 176 11.88 -1.41 35.50
N GLU A 177 12.17 -2.68 35.80
CA GLU A 177 12.53 -3.17 37.15
C GLU A 177 13.75 -2.43 37.74
N LEU A 178 14.74 -2.13 36.91
CA LEU A 178 15.98 -1.47 37.33
C LEU A 178 15.88 0.06 37.36
N GLY A 179 14.77 0.64 36.89
CA GLY A 179 14.54 2.08 36.82
C GLY A 179 15.40 2.80 35.78
N LEU A 180 15.81 2.11 34.71
CA LEU A 180 16.65 2.67 33.64
C LEU A 180 15.77 3.21 32.52
N GLY A 181 15.78 4.53 32.30
CA GLY A 181 15.04 5.15 31.19
C GLY A 181 15.62 4.76 29.83
N TYR A 182 14.78 4.30 28.91
CA TYR A 182 15.18 3.87 27.57
C TYR A 182 14.26 4.41 26.47
N TYR A 183 14.80 4.44 25.25
CA TYR A 183 14.06 4.76 24.04
C TYR A 183 13.94 3.49 23.19
N MET A 184 12.72 3.19 22.74
CA MET A 184 12.46 2.10 21.80
C MET A 184 12.65 2.59 20.37
N HIS A 185 13.49 1.90 19.60
CA HIS A 185 13.66 2.18 18.17
C HIS A 185 13.30 0.96 17.33
N TRP A 186 12.44 1.19 16.35
CA TRP A 186 11.93 0.18 15.42
C TRP A 186 12.91 0.04 14.27
N LEU A 187 13.88 -0.87 14.41
CA LEU A 187 14.86 -1.22 13.39
C LEU A 187 14.32 -2.38 12.51
N LEU A 188 13.10 -2.21 12.00
CA LEU A 188 12.63 -3.04 10.90
C LEU A 188 13.45 -2.63 9.68
N ASN A 189 14.11 -3.58 9.04
CA ASN A 189 14.90 -3.38 7.82
C ASN A 189 13.98 -3.15 6.59
N LEU A 190 12.97 -2.31 6.79
CA LEU A 190 12.12 -1.66 5.80
C LEU A 190 12.31 -0.16 6.03
N ASP A 191 12.80 0.49 4.98
CA ASP A 191 13.05 1.92 4.82
C ASP A 191 12.12 2.81 5.65
N TYR A 192 12.72 3.71 6.45
CA TYR A 192 12.10 4.65 7.39
C TYR A 192 10.63 4.99 7.05
N MET A 193 9.68 4.50 7.84
CA MET A 193 8.25 4.82 7.73
C MET A 193 7.88 5.83 8.83
N ALA A 194 7.69 7.09 8.46
CA ALA A 194 7.06 8.05 9.38
C ALA A 194 5.58 8.20 9.04
N PHE A 195 4.74 8.15 10.08
CA PHE A 195 3.35 8.56 9.99
C PHE A 195 3.21 9.97 10.54
N GLY A 196 2.58 10.87 9.78
CA GLY A 196 2.14 12.15 10.33
C GLY A 196 0.96 11.94 11.28
N TRP A 197 1.24 11.73 12.57
CA TRP A 197 0.20 11.79 13.62
C TRP A 197 0.20 13.18 14.25
N HIS A 198 -0.71 14.05 13.80
CA HIS A 198 -1.16 15.16 14.64
C HIS A 198 -2.57 14.84 15.16
N THR A 199 -2.63 14.32 16.40
CA THR A 199 -3.86 14.24 17.25
C THR A 199 -5.11 13.60 16.61
N MET A 200 -5.17 12.27 16.64
CA MET A 200 -6.38 11.53 16.26
C MET A 200 -7.45 11.58 17.37
N LYS A 201 -8.30 12.62 17.37
CA LYS A 201 -9.49 12.72 18.25
C LYS A 201 -10.72 11.97 17.71
N SER A 202 -10.56 11.23 16.61
CA SER A 202 -11.66 10.53 15.93
C SER A 202 -12.35 9.50 16.83
N TYR A 203 -11.60 8.87 17.75
CA TYR A 203 -12.15 7.90 18.70
C TYR A 203 -12.86 8.55 19.89
N ASP A 204 -12.59 9.82 20.21
CA ASP A 204 -13.18 10.50 21.37
C ASP A 204 -14.63 10.96 21.12
N ASN A 205 -15.03 11.11 19.85
CA ASN A 205 -16.32 11.71 19.46
C ASN A 205 -17.26 10.77 18.70
N HIS A 206 -16.92 9.49 18.51
CA HIS A 206 -17.77 8.58 17.75
C HIS A 206 -18.73 7.81 18.66
N ASP A 207 -20.02 8.13 18.56
CA ASP A 207 -21.11 7.29 19.07
C ASP A 207 -21.24 6.05 18.18
N PHE A 208 -20.86 4.88 18.71
CA PHE A 208 -20.93 3.60 18.02
C PHE A 208 -22.35 2.99 18.03
N GLY A 209 -23.37 3.73 18.49
CA GLY A 209 -24.77 3.46 18.16
C GLY A 209 -25.32 2.15 18.71
N PHE A 210 -24.89 1.72 19.89
CA PHE A 210 -25.54 0.61 20.62
C PHE A 210 -26.41 1.16 21.76
N GLY A 211 -27.47 1.86 21.38
CA GLY A 211 -28.59 2.20 22.27
C GLY A 211 -29.64 1.09 22.24
N PHE A 212 -29.96 0.53 23.40
CA PHE A 212 -31.08 -0.40 23.60
C PHE A 212 -32.40 0.19 23.07
N GLY A 213 -32.98 -0.41 22.03
CA GLY A 213 -34.32 -0.10 21.55
C GLY A 213 -34.43 0.02 20.04
N PHE A 214 -35.02 -1.00 19.40
CA PHE A 214 -35.52 -1.07 18.02
C PHE A 214 -35.27 0.18 17.13
N GLY A 215 -34.14 0.20 16.42
CA GLY A 215 -33.80 1.19 15.39
C GLY A 215 -32.72 0.65 14.44
N LYS A 216 -32.87 0.89 13.14
CA LYS A 216 -32.11 0.28 12.02
C LYS A 216 -30.58 0.30 12.21
N PRO A 217 -29.84 -0.71 11.70
CA PRO A 217 -28.37 -0.68 11.72
C PRO A 217 -27.86 0.47 10.84
N GLY A 218 -27.30 1.49 11.47
CA GLY A 218 -26.54 2.54 10.80
C GLY A 218 -25.23 1.96 10.30
N ALA A 219 -25.08 1.89 8.98
CA ALA A 219 -23.87 1.71 8.18
C ALA A 219 -22.70 0.95 8.86
N PHE A 220 -22.47 -0.30 8.42
CA PHE A 220 -21.23 -1.02 8.61
C PHE A 220 -20.08 -0.25 7.94
N ARG A 221 -19.45 0.68 8.66
CA ARG A 221 -18.25 1.39 8.20
C ARG A 221 -17.03 0.59 8.67
N TRP A 222 -16.32 0.02 7.72
CA TRP A 222 -15.00 -0.56 7.96
C TRP A 222 -14.06 0.55 8.47
N PRO A 223 -13.23 0.28 9.48
CA PRO A 223 -12.24 1.26 9.94
C PRO A 223 -11.30 1.56 8.78
N HIS A 224 -11.43 2.75 8.20
CA HIS A 224 -10.49 3.28 7.24
C HIS A 224 -9.42 4.00 8.06
N PRO A 225 -8.19 3.47 8.20
CA PRO A 225 -7.12 4.23 8.82
C PRO A 225 -6.85 5.43 7.90
N ASN A 226 -7.30 6.62 8.32
CA ASN A 226 -6.95 7.86 7.65
C ASN A 226 -5.54 8.25 8.08
N PHE A 227 -4.53 7.67 7.44
CA PHE A 227 -3.19 8.26 7.45
C PHE A 227 -3.17 9.44 6.49
N GLU A 228 -2.74 10.62 6.94
CA GLU A 228 -2.66 11.82 6.09
C GLU A 228 -1.44 11.77 5.14
N ALA A 229 -0.36 11.14 5.60
CA ALA A 229 0.84 10.87 4.82
C ALA A 229 1.69 9.75 5.43
N PHE A 230 2.36 8.98 4.58
CA PHE A 230 3.53 8.17 4.91
C PHE A 230 4.65 8.49 3.92
N PHE A 231 5.91 8.24 4.26
CA PHE A 231 7.00 8.25 3.29
C PHE A 231 7.98 7.11 3.56
N PHE A 232 8.63 6.63 2.51
CA PHE A 232 9.73 5.67 2.55
C PHE A 232 11.00 6.36 2.06
N VAL A 233 12.12 6.17 2.75
CA VAL A 233 13.43 6.69 2.34
C VAL A 233 14.31 5.53 1.90
N LEU A 234 14.42 5.32 0.58
CA LEU A 234 15.22 4.26 -0.02
C LEU A 234 16.70 4.67 -0.09
N PRO A 235 17.65 3.77 0.24
CA PRO A 235 19.08 4.06 0.13
C PRO A 235 19.52 4.30 -1.32
N SER A 236 20.59 5.09 -1.47
CA SER A 236 21.21 5.40 -2.77
C SER A 236 21.60 4.12 -3.54
N ARG A 237 21.31 4.09 -4.85
CA ARG A 237 21.61 2.98 -5.77
C ARG A 237 23.08 2.94 -6.22
N ALA A 238 24.02 3.29 -5.35
CA ALA A 238 25.44 3.17 -5.67
C ALA A 238 25.82 1.69 -5.81
N GLY A 239 26.09 1.24 -7.05
CA GLY A 239 26.63 -0.10 -7.34
C GLY A 239 25.90 -0.93 -8.40
N VAL A 240 24.85 -0.42 -9.05
CA VAL A 240 24.13 -1.15 -10.12
C VAL A 240 24.70 -0.79 -11.50
N TRP A 241 24.86 -1.80 -12.37
CA TRP A 241 25.34 -1.65 -13.75
C TRP A 241 24.46 -0.63 -14.52
N ASN A 242 25.07 0.37 -15.17
CA ASN A 242 24.45 1.55 -15.83
C ASN A 242 23.87 2.67 -14.93
N ALA A 243 24.33 2.83 -13.68
CA ALA A 243 24.00 4.03 -12.91
C ALA A 243 24.82 5.26 -13.37
N SER A 244 24.14 6.34 -13.77
CA SER A 244 24.74 7.66 -13.98
C SER A 244 25.24 8.23 -12.65
N GLY A 245 26.38 8.92 -12.65
CA GLY A 245 27.18 9.27 -11.46
C GLY A 245 26.59 10.19 -10.38
N ASP A 246 25.34 10.64 -10.51
CA ASP A 246 24.64 11.44 -9.50
C ASP A 246 23.26 10.84 -9.23
N GLN A 247 23.12 10.04 -8.16
CA GLN A 247 21.81 9.63 -7.65
C GLN A 247 21.82 9.58 -6.10
N ASP A 248 21.35 10.68 -5.53
CA ASP A 248 21.02 10.85 -4.11
C ASP A 248 19.88 9.91 -3.64
N ILE A 249 19.57 10.01 -2.35
CA ILE A 249 18.53 9.29 -1.60
C ILE A 249 17.17 9.39 -2.32
N ALA A 250 16.46 8.27 -2.49
CA ALA A 250 15.13 8.26 -3.12
C ALA A 250 14.03 8.22 -2.05
N VAL A 251 13.13 9.21 -2.05
CA VAL A 251 12.02 9.30 -1.09
C VAL A 251 10.69 9.02 -1.78
N CYS A 252 9.96 7.99 -1.33
CA CYS A 252 8.63 7.64 -1.81
C CYS A 252 7.57 8.15 -0.81
N CYS A 253 6.87 9.24 -1.12
CA CYS A 253 5.81 9.78 -0.28
C CYS A 253 4.43 9.25 -0.69
N GLY A 254 3.70 8.64 0.24
CA GLY A 254 2.26 8.38 0.16
C GLY A 254 1.47 9.44 0.89
N VAL A 255 1.14 10.54 0.21
CA VAL A 255 0.32 11.65 0.72
C VAL A 255 -1.10 11.60 0.16
N GLY A 256 -2.09 12.12 0.89
CA GLY A 256 -3.43 12.33 0.35
C GLY A 256 -3.42 13.17 -0.95
N GLY A 257 -4.31 12.85 -1.89
CA GLY A 257 -4.35 13.48 -3.23
C GLY A 257 -4.28 15.02 -3.26
N PRO A 258 -5.01 15.75 -2.39
CA PRO A 258 -4.94 17.22 -2.31
C PRO A 258 -3.57 17.74 -1.84
N CYS A 259 -2.93 17.04 -0.91
CA CYS A 259 -1.63 17.41 -0.35
C CYS A 259 -0.51 17.18 -1.38
N TYR A 260 -0.61 16.14 -2.21
CA TYR A 260 0.34 15.90 -3.29
C TYR A 260 0.40 17.06 -4.30
N ALA A 261 -0.75 17.58 -4.71
CA ALA A 261 -0.84 18.68 -5.66
C ALA A 261 -0.31 20.03 -5.12
N GLN A 262 -0.21 20.16 -3.78
CA GLN A 262 0.42 21.30 -3.12
C GLN A 262 1.93 21.09 -2.99
N LEU A 263 2.36 19.89 -2.60
CA LEU A 263 3.78 19.52 -2.50
C LEU A 263 4.52 19.62 -3.84
N GLU A 264 3.85 19.27 -4.95
CA GLU A 264 4.38 19.42 -6.31
C GLU A 264 4.64 20.88 -6.71
N LYS A 265 3.90 21.82 -6.11
CA LYS A 265 4.02 23.26 -6.40
C LYS A 265 4.89 24.00 -5.38
N ASP A 266 5.41 23.29 -4.38
CA ASP A 266 6.21 23.85 -3.32
C ASP A 266 7.63 24.16 -3.83
N GLN A 267 7.99 25.44 -3.81
CA GLN A 267 9.27 25.92 -4.32
C GLN A 267 10.45 25.55 -3.42
N GLU A 268 10.22 25.33 -2.13
CA GLU A 268 11.25 24.89 -1.20
C GLU A 268 11.52 23.40 -1.41
N PHE A 269 10.48 22.57 -1.57
CA PHE A 269 10.63 21.14 -1.87
C PHE A 269 11.35 20.90 -3.21
N ALA A 270 11.00 21.66 -4.25
CA ALA A 270 11.64 21.56 -5.57
C ALA A 270 13.12 21.96 -5.59
N GLN A 271 13.63 22.66 -4.57
CA GLN A 271 15.06 22.97 -4.44
C GLN A 271 15.88 21.76 -3.96
N TYR A 272 15.27 20.85 -3.21
CA TYR A 272 15.97 19.74 -2.55
C TYR A 272 15.62 18.36 -3.12
N ALA A 273 14.56 18.22 -3.90
CA ALA A 273 14.11 16.94 -4.44
C ALA A 273 13.71 17.04 -5.92
N GLU A 274 14.26 16.13 -6.75
CA GLU A 274 13.84 15.94 -8.15
C GLU A 274 12.75 14.87 -8.23
N HIS A 275 11.64 15.17 -8.90
CA HIS A 275 10.55 14.21 -9.09
C HIS A 275 10.93 13.12 -10.10
N ARG A 276 11.12 11.88 -9.61
CA ARG A 276 11.46 10.71 -10.43
C ARG A 276 10.45 9.58 -10.28
N GLY A 277 9.23 9.77 -10.77
CA GLY A 277 8.27 8.68 -10.91
C GLY A 277 6.82 9.11 -10.79
N LEU A 278 5.97 8.51 -11.63
CA LEU A 278 4.53 8.73 -11.68
C LEU A 278 3.92 8.70 -10.27
N GLY A 279 3.49 9.85 -9.79
CA GLY A 279 2.59 9.91 -8.65
C GLY A 279 1.45 8.92 -8.89
N MET A 280 1.28 7.98 -7.97
CA MET A 280 0.05 7.19 -7.88
C MET A 280 -1.08 8.10 -7.40
N ALA A 281 -1.34 9.17 -8.13
CA ALA A 281 -2.46 10.08 -7.92
C ALA A 281 -3.73 9.30 -8.24
N GLU A 282 -4.33 8.62 -7.27
CA GLU A 282 -5.67 8.02 -7.31
C GLU A 282 -6.09 7.42 -8.67
N THR A 283 -5.10 6.84 -9.37
CA THR A 283 -5.20 5.88 -10.45
C THR A 283 -6.53 5.18 -10.44
N GLY A 284 -6.67 4.39 -9.38
CA GLY A 284 -7.66 3.37 -9.13
C GLY A 284 -9.11 3.81 -9.00
N VAL A 285 -9.43 5.09 -8.77
CA VAL A 285 -10.81 5.52 -8.46
C VAL A 285 -11.47 6.12 -9.70
N ALA A 286 -10.76 6.99 -10.42
CA ALA A 286 -11.31 7.68 -11.58
C ALA A 286 -11.76 6.71 -12.69
N HIS A 287 -10.92 5.74 -13.08
CA HIS A 287 -11.33 4.78 -14.13
C HIS A 287 -12.44 3.83 -13.68
N LYS A 288 -12.58 3.56 -12.38
CA LYS A 288 -13.72 2.77 -11.85
C LYS A 288 -15.02 3.57 -11.92
N ILE A 289 -15.01 4.83 -11.52
CA ILE A 289 -16.18 5.72 -11.59
C ILE A 289 -16.58 5.92 -13.06
N ILE A 290 -15.62 6.22 -13.94
CA ILE A 290 -15.88 6.40 -15.38
C ILE A 290 -16.45 5.11 -15.98
N SER A 291 -15.91 3.95 -15.62
CA SER A 291 -16.43 2.66 -16.08
C SER A 291 -17.90 2.45 -15.65
N VAL A 292 -18.25 2.74 -14.40
CA VAL A 292 -19.65 2.61 -13.92
C VAL A 292 -20.59 3.57 -14.66
N ILE A 293 -20.18 4.82 -14.87
CA ILE A 293 -20.98 5.80 -15.61
C ILE A 293 -21.20 5.32 -17.05
N LEU A 294 -20.15 4.86 -17.73
CA LEU A 294 -20.25 4.31 -19.09
C LEU A 294 -21.24 3.14 -19.13
N ARG A 295 -21.17 2.18 -18.19
CA ARG A 295 -22.13 1.06 -18.10
C ARG A 295 -23.58 1.50 -17.93
N LEU A 296 -23.83 2.50 -17.08
CA LEU A 296 -25.18 3.02 -16.87
C LEU A 296 -25.70 3.75 -18.12
N CYS A 297 -24.84 4.46 -18.84
CA CYS A 297 -25.20 5.12 -20.09
C CYS A 297 -25.48 4.09 -21.22
N GLU A 298 -24.70 3.02 -21.30
CA GLU A 298 -24.93 1.89 -22.22
C GLU A 298 -26.30 1.25 -21.95
N LEU A 299 -26.57 0.91 -20.69
CA LEU A 299 -27.85 0.32 -20.25
C LEU A 299 -29.03 1.24 -20.59
N SER A 300 -28.92 2.53 -20.27
CA SER A 300 -29.96 3.51 -20.53
C SER A 300 -30.26 3.63 -22.02
N SER A 301 -29.22 3.66 -22.85
CA SER A 301 -29.36 3.74 -24.32
C SER A 301 -30.05 2.50 -24.88
N ALA A 302 -29.68 1.30 -24.41
CA ALA A 302 -30.28 0.05 -24.82
C ALA A 302 -31.77 -0.03 -24.45
N ILE A 303 -32.14 0.37 -23.23
CA ILE A 303 -33.54 0.39 -22.76
C ILE A 303 -34.39 1.35 -23.61
N ILE A 304 -33.87 2.55 -23.90
CA ILE A 304 -34.59 3.56 -24.69
C ILE A 304 -34.88 3.03 -26.10
N VAL A 305 -33.87 2.49 -26.78
CA VAL A 305 -34.02 1.93 -28.13
C VAL A 305 -34.98 0.74 -28.11
N LEU A 306 -34.82 -0.18 -27.17
CA LEU A 306 -35.70 -1.33 -27.01
C LEU A 306 -37.16 -0.89 -26.81
N GLY A 307 -37.42 0.08 -25.93
CA GLY A 307 -38.77 0.56 -25.63
C GLY A 307 -39.45 1.19 -26.84
N ILE A 308 -38.73 2.02 -27.61
CA ILE A 308 -39.27 2.66 -28.81
C ILE A 308 -39.58 1.63 -29.90
N LEU A 309 -38.62 0.75 -30.21
CA LEU A 309 -38.79 -0.24 -31.27
C LEU A 309 -39.80 -1.33 -30.90
N SER A 310 -39.85 -1.76 -29.64
CA SER A 310 -40.85 -2.73 -29.17
C SER A 310 -42.26 -2.17 -29.26
N ARG A 311 -42.44 -0.88 -28.94
CA ARG A 311 -43.74 -0.20 -29.14
C ARG A 311 -44.13 -0.20 -30.62
N PHE A 312 -43.19 0.05 -31.54
CA PHE A 312 -43.48 -0.02 -32.96
C PHE A 312 -43.88 -1.43 -33.39
N CYS A 313 -43.13 -2.47 -32.98
CA CYS A 313 -43.46 -3.87 -33.27
C CYS A 313 -44.85 -4.26 -32.74
N TYR A 314 -45.21 -3.79 -31.55
CA TYR A 314 -46.55 -3.99 -31.00
C TYR A 314 -47.64 -3.36 -31.88
N LEU A 315 -47.44 -2.14 -32.35
CA LEU A 315 -48.39 -1.46 -33.24
C LEU A 315 -48.49 -2.13 -34.61
N ALA A 316 -47.35 -2.54 -35.18
CA ALA A 316 -47.31 -3.29 -36.43
C ALA A 316 -47.99 -4.66 -36.31
N GLY A 317 -47.85 -5.33 -35.16
CA GLY A 317 -48.53 -6.59 -34.87
C GLY A 317 -50.05 -6.46 -34.80
N ILE A 318 -50.57 -5.41 -34.17
CA ILE A 318 -52.03 -5.12 -34.18
C ILE A 318 -52.54 -4.83 -35.61
N ALA A 319 -51.69 -4.26 -36.45
CA ALA A 319 -52.01 -3.98 -37.84
C ALA A 319 -51.80 -5.19 -38.77
N GLU A 320 -51.46 -6.37 -38.23
CA GLU A 320 -51.09 -7.59 -38.97
C GLU A 320 -50.02 -7.34 -40.06
N ALA A 321 -49.12 -6.39 -39.80
CA ALA A 321 -48.10 -5.95 -40.72
C ALA A 321 -46.75 -6.62 -40.47
N HIS A 322 -45.98 -6.82 -41.54
CA HIS A 322 -44.64 -7.39 -41.46
C HIS A 322 -43.65 -6.42 -40.80
N VAL A 323 -42.88 -6.91 -39.83
CA VAL A 323 -41.82 -6.14 -39.15
C VAL A 323 -40.49 -6.26 -39.90
N ASP A 324 -39.87 -5.15 -40.26
CA ASP A 324 -38.57 -5.13 -40.95
C ASP A 324 -37.47 -5.81 -40.11
N GLY A 325 -36.73 -6.74 -40.73
CA GLY A 325 -35.68 -7.51 -40.06
C GLY A 325 -34.58 -6.64 -39.43
N ARG A 326 -34.37 -5.41 -39.91
CA ARG A 326 -33.41 -4.46 -39.32
C ARG A 326 -33.86 -3.98 -37.94
N ILE A 327 -35.17 -3.79 -37.76
CA ILE A 327 -35.76 -3.41 -36.47
C ILE A 327 -35.65 -4.59 -35.51
N ILE A 328 -35.95 -5.81 -35.98
CA ILE A 328 -35.82 -7.04 -35.19
C ILE A 328 -34.36 -7.23 -34.73
N TYR A 329 -33.39 -7.09 -35.65
CA TYR A 329 -31.97 -7.15 -35.31
C TYR A 329 -31.61 -6.13 -34.23
N THR A 330 -32.06 -4.89 -34.35
CA THR A 330 -31.77 -3.84 -33.36
C THR A 330 -32.38 -4.16 -31.99
N ILE A 331 -33.59 -4.72 -31.95
CA ILE A 331 -34.23 -5.18 -30.70
C ILE A 331 -33.38 -6.28 -30.04
N VAL A 332 -32.90 -7.26 -30.82
CA VAL A 332 -32.05 -8.35 -30.29
C VAL A 332 -30.75 -7.79 -29.72
N VAL A 333 -30.08 -6.88 -30.45
CA VAL A 333 -28.86 -6.21 -29.99
C VAL A 333 -29.12 -5.43 -28.70
N ALA A 334 -30.26 -4.72 -28.61
CA ALA A 334 -30.63 -3.98 -27.40
C ALA A 334 -30.87 -4.91 -26.20
N CYS A 335 -31.54 -6.06 -26.39
CA CYS A 335 -31.71 -7.06 -25.34
C CYS A 335 -30.38 -7.64 -24.85
N LEU A 336 -29.47 -7.98 -25.78
CA LEU A 336 -28.13 -8.46 -25.43
C LEU A 336 -27.34 -7.39 -24.67
N GLY A 337 -27.45 -6.12 -25.09
CA GLY A 337 -26.83 -4.99 -24.41
C GLY A 337 -27.34 -4.80 -22.98
N ILE A 338 -28.64 -4.94 -22.72
CA ILE A 338 -29.20 -4.86 -21.37
C ILE A 338 -28.65 -5.97 -20.47
N ILE A 339 -28.67 -7.22 -20.95
CA ILE A 339 -28.14 -8.37 -20.20
C ILE A 339 -26.67 -8.14 -19.87
N TYR A 340 -25.89 -7.72 -20.88
CA TYR A 340 -24.48 -7.42 -20.73
C TYR A 340 -24.23 -6.31 -19.71
N SER A 341 -24.90 -5.16 -19.83
CA SER A 341 -24.70 -4.05 -18.90
C SER A 341 -25.12 -4.39 -17.47
N ILE A 342 -26.13 -5.24 -17.24
CA ILE A 342 -26.52 -5.69 -15.90
C ILE A 342 -25.48 -6.64 -15.32
N CYS A 343 -25.06 -7.66 -16.08
CA CYS A 343 -24.09 -8.66 -15.61
C CYS A 343 -22.72 -8.04 -15.31
N PHE A 344 -22.32 -7.02 -16.08
CA PHE A 344 -21.00 -6.37 -15.97
C PHE A 344 -21.04 -5.00 -15.26
N CYS A 345 -22.15 -4.65 -14.59
CA CYS A 345 -22.27 -3.44 -13.77
C CYS A 345 -21.44 -3.47 -12.47
N PRO A 346 -21.29 -4.61 -11.75
CA PRO A 346 -20.53 -4.64 -10.51
C PRO A 346 -19.02 -4.37 -10.75
N PRO A 347 -18.38 -3.45 -10.01
CA PRO A 347 -16.99 -3.05 -10.26
C PRO A 347 -16.00 -4.06 -9.65
N PHE A 348 -16.10 -5.34 -9.99
CA PHE A 348 -15.16 -6.36 -9.55
C PHE A 348 -13.91 -6.39 -10.44
N LYS A 349 -12.73 -6.58 -9.83
CA LYS A 349 -11.42 -6.59 -10.51
C LYS A 349 -11.36 -7.58 -11.70
N ALA A 350 -12.14 -8.66 -11.66
CA ALA A 350 -12.22 -9.66 -12.73
C ALA A 350 -13.03 -9.20 -13.97
N MET A 351 -13.85 -8.16 -13.87
CA MET A 351 -14.72 -7.71 -14.97
C MET A 351 -14.07 -6.73 -15.94
N PHE A 352 -12.88 -6.18 -15.62
CA PHE A 352 -12.08 -5.41 -16.59
C PHE A 352 -11.52 -6.27 -17.74
N LEU A 353 -11.58 -7.60 -17.59
CA LEU A 353 -11.34 -8.56 -18.67
C LEU A 353 -12.49 -8.60 -19.71
N GLY A 354 -13.58 -7.85 -19.48
CA GLY A 354 -14.74 -7.76 -20.36
C GLY A 354 -14.52 -6.93 -21.63
N PHE A 355 -13.37 -6.27 -21.81
CA PHE A 355 -13.08 -5.41 -22.95
C PHE A 355 -13.30 -6.07 -24.34
N PRO A 356 -13.07 -7.39 -24.56
CA PRO A 356 -13.38 -8.00 -25.85
C PRO A 356 -14.88 -8.02 -26.14
N PHE A 357 -15.71 -8.20 -25.10
CA PHE A 357 -17.16 -8.17 -25.23
C PHE A 357 -17.67 -6.76 -25.52
N ASP A 358 -17.02 -5.72 -24.97
CA ASP A 358 -17.31 -4.32 -25.34
C ASP A 358 -17.09 -4.07 -26.84
N PHE A 359 -16.02 -4.62 -27.42
CA PHE A 359 -15.79 -4.53 -28.87
C PHE A 359 -16.84 -5.28 -29.68
N VAL A 360 -17.28 -6.46 -29.23
CA VAL A 360 -18.37 -7.21 -29.88
C VAL A 360 -19.66 -6.38 -29.84
N MET A 361 -20.02 -5.83 -28.69
CA MET A 361 -21.20 -4.98 -28.55
C MET A 361 -21.10 -3.70 -29.38
N PHE A 362 -19.93 -3.07 -29.43
CA PHE A 362 -19.64 -1.94 -30.33
C PHE A 362 -19.95 -2.29 -31.78
N VAL A 363 -19.42 -3.40 -32.30
CA VAL A 363 -19.65 -3.81 -33.69
C VAL A 363 -21.14 -4.10 -33.93
N MET A 364 -21.81 -4.79 -33.01
CA MET A 364 -23.22 -5.12 -33.14
C MET A 364 -24.11 -3.87 -33.18
N TRP A 365 -23.86 -2.90 -32.29
CA TRP A 365 -24.56 -1.61 -32.26
C TRP A 365 -24.22 -0.71 -33.45
N LEU A 366 -22.98 -0.74 -33.93
CA LEU A 366 -22.58 -0.02 -35.15
C LEU A 366 -23.35 -0.55 -36.36
N VAL A 367 -23.42 -1.87 -36.52
CA VAL A 367 -24.21 -2.51 -37.58
C VAL A 367 -25.69 -2.15 -37.42
N ALA A 368 -26.23 -2.18 -36.20
CA ALA A 368 -27.63 -1.79 -35.95
C ALA A 368 -27.89 -0.34 -36.39
N TYR A 369 -27.05 0.59 -35.97
CA TYR A 369 -27.13 1.99 -36.36
C TYR A 369 -27.03 2.15 -37.89
N CYS A 370 -26.04 1.53 -38.54
CA CYS A 370 -25.87 1.60 -39.99
C CYS A 370 -27.08 1.03 -40.75
N LEU A 371 -27.68 -0.07 -40.29
CA LEU A 371 -28.87 -0.65 -40.91
C LEU A 371 -30.09 0.28 -40.83
N LEU A 372 -30.29 0.93 -39.67
CA LEU A 372 -31.35 1.91 -39.47
C LEU A 372 -31.08 3.20 -40.29
N GLN A 373 -29.83 3.69 -40.30
CA GLN A 373 -29.44 4.86 -41.06
C GLN A 373 -29.58 4.64 -42.57
N THR A 374 -29.22 3.46 -43.07
CA THR A 374 -29.37 3.09 -44.49
C THR A 374 -30.84 3.11 -44.93
N ARG A 375 -31.77 2.81 -44.02
CA ARG A 375 -33.21 2.95 -44.30
C ARG A 375 -33.62 4.41 -44.48
N THR A 376 -33.03 5.29 -43.67
CA THR A 376 -33.47 6.68 -43.55
C THR A 376 -32.78 7.65 -44.51
N GLY A 377 -31.54 7.35 -44.90
CA GLY A 377 -30.73 8.18 -45.79
C GLY A 377 -30.56 9.62 -45.28
N SER A 378 -30.40 10.56 -46.21
CA SER A 378 -30.32 12.01 -45.94
C SER A 378 -31.68 12.65 -45.57
N HIS A 379 -32.78 11.96 -45.81
CA HIS A 379 -34.12 12.54 -45.75
C HIS A 379 -34.84 12.28 -44.41
N THR A 380 -34.32 11.41 -43.55
CA THR A 380 -34.84 11.11 -42.21
C THR A 380 -36.38 10.90 -42.20
N CYS A 381 -37.14 11.83 -41.61
CA CYS A 381 -38.61 11.78 -41.54
C CYS A 381 -39.33 12.27 -42.82
N SER A 382 -38.60 12.60 -43.88
CA SER A 382 -39.17 12.93 -45.20
C SER A 382 -38.96 11.82 -46.22
N ALA A 383 -38.38 10.69 -45.81
CA ALA A 383 -38.13 9.56 -46.69
C ALA A 383 -39.43 8.77 -46.98
N SER A 384 -39.56 8.20 -48.18
CA SER A 384 -40.76 7.43 -48.58
C SER A 384 -41.11 6.30 -47.60
N TRP A 385 -40.10 5.60 -47.07
CA TRP A 385 -40.32 4.54 -46.08
C TRP A 385 -40.93 5.09 -44.77
N TYR A 386 -40.65 6.34 -44.39
CA TYR A 386 -41.21 6.93 -43.18
C TYR A 386 -42.72 7.10 -43.33
N TYR A 387 -43.17 7.69 -44.45
CA TYR A 387 -44.60 7.89 -44.71
C TYR A 387 -45.35 6.59 -44.94
N ASN A 388 -44.75 5.63 -45.65
CA ASN A 388 -45.44 4.39 -46.04
C ASN A 388 -45.33 3.25 -45.01
N TYR A 389 -44.47 3.40 -44.00
CA TYR A 389 -44.20 2.34 -43.03
C TYR A 389 -44.13 2.89 -41.61
N TRP A 390 -43.05 3.58 -41.23
CA TRP A 390 -42.84 3.96 -39.82
C TRP A 390 -43.93 4.88 -39.28
N GLY A 391 -44.12 6.05 -39.87
CA GLY A 391 -45.10 7.04 -39.41
C GLY A 391 -46.53 6.54 -39.57
N TYR A 392 -46.82 5.76 -40.62
CA TYR A 392 -48.13 5.16 -40.86
C TYR A 392 -48.55 4.22 -39.72
N TYR A 393 -47.69 3.25 -39.36
CA TYR A 393 -47.98 2.34 -38.25
C TYR A 393 -47.77 3.02 -36.88
N TRP A 394 -46.81 3.92 -36.73
CA TRP A 394 -46.65 4.63 -35.46
C TRP A 394 -47.87 5.50 -35.11
N GLY A 395 -48.42 6.19 -36.11
CA GLY A 395 -49.60 7.06 -35.99
C GLY A 395 -50.95 6.34 -36.01
N ARG A 396 -50.97 5.00 -36.15
CA ARG A 396 -52.20 4.18 -36.21
C ARG A 396 -53.10 4.46 -37.43
N PHE A 397 -52.52 4.94 -38.52
CA PHE A 397 -53.28 5.38 -39.70
C PHE A 397 -53.92 4.24 -40.50
N TRP A 398 -53.52 2.99 -40.28
CA TRP A 398 -54.19 1.80 -40.86
C TRP A 398 -55.67 1.67 -40.46
N ARG A 399 -56.09 2.38 -39.41
CA ARG A 399 -57.50 2.43 -38.99
C ARG A 399 -58.34 3.40 -39.81
N VAL A 400 -57.70 4.31 -40.55
CA VAL A 400 -58.34 5.47 -41.19
C VAL A 400 -58.37 5.32 -42.71
N GLY A 401 -57.37 4.65 -43.31
CA GLY A 401 -57.33 4.42 -44.74
C GLY A 401 -56.07 3.68 -45.18
N PRO A 402 -55.96 3.29 -46.46
CA PRO A 402 -54.81 2.56 -46.99
C PRO A 402 -53.55 3.44 -47.08
N VAL A 403 -52.39 2.78 -47.12
CA VAL A 403 -51.06 3.41 -47.26
C VAL A 403 -51.03 4.32 -48.49
N GLY A 404 -50.43 5.51 -48.37
CA GLY A 404 -50.27 6.48 -49.45
C GLY A 404 -51.42 7.48 -49.60
N ASN A 405 -52.58 7.22 -49.01
CA ASN A 405 -53.75 8.11 -49.09
C ASN A 405 -53.96 8.97 -47.83
N VAL A 406 -53.27 8.66 -46.73
CA VAL A 406 -53.43 9.33 -45.43
C VAL A 406 -52.23 10.24 -45.15
N ASN A 407 -52.48 11.47 -44.70
CA ASN A 407 -51.41 12.39 -44.33
C ASN A 407 -50.84 12.03 -42.95
N VAL A 408 -49.64 11.45 -42.94
CA VAL A 408 -48.94 10.98 -41.74
C VAL A 408 -48.24 12.12 -40.97
N ASP A 409 -48.03 13.27 -41.62
CA ASP A 409 -47.33 14.44 -41.07
C ASP A 409 -46.03 14.07 -40.32
N THR A 410 -45.92 14.37 -39.03
CA THR A 410 -44.72 14.17 -38.19
C THR A 410 -44.88 13.01 -37.19
N ALA A 411 -45.91 12.18 -37.37
CA ALA A 411 -46.23 11.09 -36.44
C ALA A 411 -45.05 10.13 -36.24
N GLY A 412 -44.52 10.07 -35.01
CA GLY A 412 -43.41 9.18 -34.67
C GLY A 412 -42.04 9.61 -35.19
N CYS A 413 -41.90 10.78 -35.83
CA CYS A 413 -40.60 11.29 -36.29
C CYS A 413 -39.63 11.48 -35.12
N ALA A 414 -40.09 12.13 -34.04
CA ALA A 414 -39.27 12.34 -32.85
C ALA A 414 -38.78 11.00 -32.26
N SER A 415 -39.67 10.01 -32.16
CA SER A 415 -39.32 8.67 -31.65
C SER A 415 -38.31 7.94 -32.53
N TRP A 416 -38.42 8.04 -33.86
CA TRP A 416 -37.42 7.49 -34.77
C TRP A 416 -36.04 8.17 -34.61
N ARG A 417 -36.03 9.51 -34.54
CA ARG A 417 -34.80 10.29 -34.31
C ARG A 417 -34.16 9.92 -32.98
N THR A 418 -34.95 9.73 -31.93
CA THR A 418 -34.47 9.25 -30.63
C THR A 418 -33.85 7.85 -30.76
N ALA A 419 -34.50 6.90 -31.44
CA ALA A 419 -33.95 5.56 -31.64
C ALA A 419 -32.61 5.59 -32.40
N LEU A 420 -32.51 6.39 -33.47
CA LEU A 420 -31.26 6.59 -34.21
C LEU A 420 -30.15 7.22 -33.34
N ALA A 421 -30.48 8.28 -32.60
CA ALA A 421 -29.52 8.99 -31.76
C ALA A 421 -28.99 8.10 -30.63
N PHE A 422 -29.86 7.37 -29.93
CA PHE A 422 -29.43 6.48 -28.85
C PHE A 422 -28.73 5.22 -29.37
N ALA A 423 -29.05 4.72 -30.57
CA ALA A 423 -28.26 3.67 -31.21
C ALA A 423 -26.84 4.15 -31.57
N PHE A 424 -26.70 5.42 -32.02
CA PHE A 424 -25.40 6.05 -32.25
C PHE A 424 -24.61 6.19 -30.94
N ILE A 425 -25.24 6.72 -29.91
CA ILE A 425 -24.62 6.89 -28.59
C ILE A 425 -24.19 5.53 -28.02
N ALA A 426 -25.01 4.48 -28.16
CA ALA A 426 -24.71 3.15 -27.65
C ALA A 426 -23.42 2.56 -28.25
N TRP A 427 -23.23 2.58 -29.58
CA TRP A 427 -22.00 2.02 -30.16
C TRP A 427 -20.77 2.83 -29.73
N PHE A 428 -20.91 4.15 -29.61
CA PHE A 428 -19.80 5.01 -29.19
C PHE A 428 -19.42 4.79 -27.73
N LEU A 429 -20.40 4.61 -26.85
CA LEU A 429 -20.16 4.27 -25.44
C LEU A 429 -19.43 2.93 -25.28
N HIS A 430 -19.86 1.90 -26.01
CA HIS A 430 -19.17 0.61 -26.01
C HIS A 430 -17.73 0.69 -26.55
N LEU A 431 -17.47 1.55 -27.54
CA LEU A 431 -16.12 1.82 -28.01
C LEU A 431 -15.25 2.47 -26.90
N LEU A 432 -15.77 3.50 -26.23
CA LEU A 432 -15.08 4.15 -25.13
C LEU A 432 -14.81 3.19 -23.96
N SER A 433 -15.79 2.35 -23.63
CA SER A 433 -15.67 1.30 -22.61
C SER A 433 -14.58 0.28 -22.98
N GLY A 434 -14.54 -0.17 -24.24
CA GLY A 434 -13.50 -1.08 -24.74
C GLY A 434 -12.09 -0.45 -24.70
N VAL A 435 -11.94 0.81 -25.12
CA VAL A 435 -10.66 1.54 -25.05
C VAL A 435 -10.20 1.73 -23.60
N LEU A 436 -11.11 2.09 -22.70
CA LEU A 436 -10.83 2.21 -21.27
C LEU A 436 -10.41 0.86 -20.68
N GLY A 437 -11.06 -0.23 -21.06
CA GLY A 437 -10.71 -1.60 -20.69
C GLY A 437 -9.29 -1.96 -21.12
N ILE A 438 -8.90 -1.67 -22.37
CA ILE A 438 -7.52 -1.90 -22.87
C ILE A 438 -6.50 -1.07 -22.06
N TYR A 439 -6.80 0.20 -21.78
CA TYR A 439 -5.93 1.08 -21.02
C TYR A 439 -5.69 0.54 -19.59
N VAL A 440 -6.76 0.15 -18.90
CA VAL A 440 -6.69 -0.44 -17.56
C VAL A 440 -5.94 -1.77 -17.59
N PHE A 441 -6.21 -2.63 -18.59
CA PHE A 441 -5.54 -3.91 -18.74
C PHE A 441 -4.03 -3.77 -18.95
N ARG A 442 -3.59 -2.87 -19.83
CA ARG A 442 -2.16 -2.57 -20.03
C ARG A 442 -1.49 -2.04 -18.77
N THR A 443 -2.20 -1.20 -18.02
CA THR A 443 -1.69 -0.65 -16.75
C THR A 443 -1.60 -1.74 -15.68
N TYR A 444 -2.57 -2.65 -15.64
CA TYR A 444 -2.60 -3.76 -14.69
C TYR A 444 -1.49 -4.78 -14.98
N ILE A 445 -1.28 -5.16 -16.25
CA ILE A 445 -0.17 -6.04 -16.64
C ILE A 445 1.16 -5.45 -16.22
N LYS A 446 1.41 -4.17 -16.53
CA LYS A 446 2.66 -3.51 -16.13
C LYS A 446 2.88 -3.53 -14.62
N LEU A 447 1.82 -3.33 -13.83
CA LEU A 447 1.89 -3.40 -12.37
C LEU A 447 2.18 -4.82 -11.87
N ASP A 448 1.59 -5.83 -12.49
CA ASP A 448 1.80 -7.23 -12.10
C ASP A 448 3.19 -7.72 -12.50
N GLU A 449 3.68 -7.35 -13.68
CA GLU A 449 5.07 -7.55 -14.12
C GLU A 449 6.05 -6.88 -13.14
N THR A 450 5.79 -5.61 -12.78
CA THR A 450 6.64 -4.88 -11.81
C THR A 450 6.62 -5.56 -10.44
N LYS A 451 5.47 -6.05 -9.97
CA LYS A 451 5.37 -6.82 -8.72
C LYS A 451 6.10 -8.15 -8.80
N ALA A 452 5.99 -8.86 -9.92
CA ALA A 452 6.67 -10.13 -10.13
C ALA A 452 8.19 -9.93 -10.15
N ASP A 453 8.67 -8.91 -10.84
CA ASP A 453 10.08 -8.50 -10.85
C ASP A 453 10.54 -8.13 -9.45
N MET A 454 9.79 -7.28 -8.72
CA MET A 454 10.12 -6.94 -7.33
C MET A 454 10.16 -8.18 -6.42
N LYS A 455 9.23 -9.13 -6.60
CA LYS A 455 9.23 -10.38 -5.83
C LYS A 455 10.42 -11.27 -6.19
N GLN A 456 10.75 -11.39 -7.47
CA GLN A 456 11.88 -12.19 -7.94
C GLN A 456 13.21 -11.56 -7.54
N HIS A 457 13.28 -10.22 -7.46
CA HIS A 457 14.41 -9.49 -6.91
C HIS A 457 14.52 -9.63 -5.39
N ALA A 458 13.40 -9.60 -4.66
CA ALA A 458 13.38 -9.91 -3.24
C ALA A 458 13.83 -11.36 -2.95
N GLU A 459 13.40 -12.33 -3.77
CA GLU A 459 13.84 -13.73 -3.68
C GLU A 459 15.34 -13.91 -4.04
N LYS A 460 15.89 -13.09 -4.94
CA LYS A 460 17.33 -13.08 -5.26
C LYS A 460 18.18 -12.41 -4.19
N LEU A 461 17.65 -11.40 -3.50
CA LEU A 461 18.31 -10.73 -2.36
C LEU A 461 18.21 -11.56 -1.07
N ALA A 462 17.25 -12.49 -1.00
CA ALA A 462 17.10 -13.45 0.09
C ALA A 462 17.97 -14.72 -0.05
N LYS A 463 18.68 -14.90 -1.17
CA LYS A 463 19.69 -15.94 -1.38
C LYS A 463 21.08 -15.34 -1.32
#